data_AF-A0A2N9L301-F1
#
_entry.id   AF-A0A2N9L301-F1
#
_cell.length_a   1.000
_cell.length_b   1.000
_cell.length_c   1.000
_cell.angle_alpha   90.00
_cell.angle_beta   90.00
_cell.angle_gamma   90.00
#
_symmetry.space_group_name_H-M   'P 1'
#
loop_
_entity.id
_entity.type
_entity.pdbx_description
1 polymer ?
#
loop_
_entity_poly.entity_id
_entity_poly.type
_entity_poly.pdbx_seq_one_letter_code
_entity_poly.pdbx_strand_id
1 'polypeptide(L)'
;MLEISRTVVSMSTAGLTVLAAGVIARRSNHSSGSITERAVALGRVFVAAPLATFGALHLASARGLMEMVPGYMPWHLFWVYLVGFALIATALSLIFDRVVLWSGLLAGGMFLAFVAMMDLPGVITGQHDRFAFALLARETTFGCALLALAGSVAPRGALWTRLVTPCRIIFAIVALFYGVEHFLHPEFLPGVPLEKLTPPWVPVPRVWGYAVGAVLLVSGALLLLNRRARDAAAWLGIVLAATVAIIYVPMLGPAHGTAEVVEVIDYIGDTLLYAGTALIIAEALSRRQSEDRVSVSKS
;
A
#
# COMPACT_ATOMS: atom_id res chain seq x y z
N MET A 1 35.58 7.31 1.58
CA MET A 1 34.41 8.21 1.55
C MET A 1 33.20 7.35 1.27
N LEU A 2 32.20 7.29 2.15
CA LEU A 2 30.91 6.67 1.80
C LEU A 2 30.30 7.55 0.70
N GLU A 3 30.24 7.06 -0.54
CA GLU A 3 29.47 7.73 -1.60
C GLU A 3 27.99 7.58 -1.25
N ILE A 4 27.44 8.61 -0.62
CA ILE A 4 26.03 8.63 -0.24
C ILE A 4 25.20 8.86 -1.51
N SER A 5 24.46 7.84 -1.92
CA SER A 5 23.56 7.93 -3.07
C SER A 5 22.48 8.98 -2.87
N ARG A 6 22.40 9.94 -3.81
CA ARG A 6 21.33 10.96 -3.84
C ARG A 6 19.95 10.31 -3.87
N THR A 7 19.79 9.20 -4.58
CA THR A 7 18.52 8.46 -4.68
C THR A 7 18.10 7.93 -3.32
N VAL A 8 18.98 7.19 -2.64
CA VAL A 8 18.72 6.63 -1.30
C VAL A 8 18.36 7.72 -0.30
N VAL A 9 19.12 8.83 -0.29
CA VAL A 9 18.83 9.96 0.61
C VAL A 9 17.47 10.57 0.30
N SER A 10 17.15 10.83 -0.97
CA SER A 10 15.87 11.44 -1.35
C SER A 10 14.67 10.58 -0.93
N MET A 11 14.72 9.27 -1.22
CA MET A 11 13.70 8.30 -0.83
C MET A 11 13.50 8.22 0.68
N SER A 12 14.60 8.09 1.42
CA SER A 12 14.58 7.94 2.88
C SER A 12 14.07 9.21 3.55
N THR A 13 14.58 10.37 3.13
CA THR A 13 14.18 11.68 3.69
C THR A 13 12.72 11.99 3.42
N ALA A 14 12.22 11.78 2.20
CA ALA A 14 10.82 12.01 1.87
C ALA A 14 9.89 11.10 2.69
N GLY A 15 10.16 9.80 2.69
CA GLY A 15 9.36 8.82 3.43
C GLY A 15 9.33 9.06 4.93
N LEU A 16 10.50 9.22 5.56
CA LEU A 16 10.61 9.44 7.00
C LEU A 16 9.99 10.77 7.43
N THR A 17 10.15 11.83 6.62
CA THR A 17 9.54 13.14 6.92
C THR A 17 8.02 13.05 6.90
N VAL A 18 7.44 12.41 5.87
CA VAL A 18 5.99 12.23 5.75
C VAL A 18 5.44 11.30 6.83
N LEU A 19 6.16 10.22 7.16
CA LEU A 19 5.81 9.32 8.25
C LEU A 19 5.78 10.07 9.60
N ALA A 20 6.86 10.79 9.92
CA ALA A 20 6.96 11.55 11.16
C ALA A 20 5.90 12.66 11.24
N ALA A 21 5.73 13.46 10.18
CA ALA A 21 4.72 14.50 10.10
C ALA A 21 3.31 13.93 10.28
N GLY A 22 3.01 12.79 9.63
CA GLY A 22 1.72 12.11 9.74
C GLY A 22 1.43 11.58 11.14
N VAL A 23 2.41 10.95 11.80
CA VAL A 23 2.27 10.48 13.19
C VAL A 23 2.06 11.66 14.14
N ILE A 24 2.82 12.74 13.97
CA ILE A 24 2.68 13.96 14.79
C ILE A 24 1.31 14.62 14.57
N ALA A 25 0.88 14.78 13.32
CA ALA A 25 -0.41 15.39 12.97
C ALA A 25 -1.59 14.61 13.56
N ARG A 26 -1.44 13.29 13.75
CA ARG A 26 -2.50 12.41 14.26
C ARG A 26 -2.35 12.05 15.74
N ARG A 27 -1.39 12.64 16.46
CA ARG A 27 -1.11 12.32 17.88
C ARG A 27 -2.32 12.50 18.80
N SER A 28 -3.19 13.47 18.53
CA SER A 28 -4.40 13.70 19.33
C SER A 28 -5.44 12.58 19.18
N ASN A 29 -5.46 11.89 18.05
CA ASN A 29 -6.34 10.73 17.83
C ASN A 29 -5.80 9.45 18.51
N HIS A 30 -4.56 9.46 19.02
CA HIS A 30 -3.95 8.30 19.68
C HIS A 30 -4.26 8.23 21.19
N SER A 31 -4.76 9.30 21.80
CA SER A 31 -4.91 9.38 23.27
C SER A 31 -6.08 8.55 23.82
N SER A 32 -7.03 8.15 22.99
CA SER A 32 -8.20 7.35 23.39
C SER A 32 -8.67 6.46 22.24
N GLY A 33 -8.84 5.16 22.51
CA GLY A 33 -9.30 4.17 21.52
C GLY A 33 -8.56 2.85 21.58
N SER A 34 -9.18 1.79 21.08
CA SER A 34 -8.60 0.46 20.90
C SER A 34 -7.43 0.48 19.92
N ILE A 35 -6.58 -0.56 19.95
CA ILE A 35 -5.42 -0.69 19.04
C ILE A 35 -5.86 -0.58 17.57
N THR A 36 -7.01 -1.16 17.21
CA THR A 36 -7.53 -1.10 15.84
C THR A 36 -7.95 0.30 15.42
N GLU A 37 -8.55 1.10 16.31
CA GLU A 37 -8.91 2.50 16.02
C GLU A 37 -7.67 3.36 15.79
N ARG A 38 -6.64 3.18 16.63
CA ARG A 38 -5.35 3.88 16.47
C ARG A 38 -4.68 3.50 15.15
N ALA A 39 -4.66 2.21 14.81
CA ALA A 39 -4.10 1.73 13.55
C ALA A 39 -4.87 2.29 12.34
N VAL A 40 -6.20 2.27 12.36
CA VAL A 40 -7.03 2.84 11.29
C VAL A 40 -6.75 4.33 11.10
N ALA A 41 -6.55 5.08 12.19
CA ALA A 41 -6.16 6.49 12.10
C ALA A 41 -4.79 6.69 11.41
N LEU A 42 -3.88 5.72 11.50
CA LEU A 42 -2.58 5.74 10.82
C LEU A 42 -2.63 5.25 9.37
N GLY A 43 -3.74 4.70 8.88
CA GLY A 43 -3.82 4.11 7.53
C GLY A 43 -3.38 5.07 6.42
N ARG A 44 -3.85 6.32 6.46
CA ARG A 44 -3.43 7.36 5.52
C ARG A 44 -1.95 7.72 5.64
N VAL A 45 -1.33 7.60 6.84
CA VAL A 45 0.12 7.81 7.02
C VAL A 45 0.90 6.69 6.32
N PHE A 46 0.47 5.44 6.52
CA PHE A 46 1.13 4.27 5.93
C PHE A 46 0.96 4.18 4.42
N VAL A 47 -0.04 4.88 3.84
CA VAL A 47 -0.10 5.12 2.40
C VAL A 47 0.77 6.30 1.99
N ALA A 48 0.69 7.44 2.68
CA ALA A 48 1.40 8.65 2.30
C ALA A 48 2.93 8.50 2.34
N ALA A 49 3.49 7.80 3.33
CA ALA A 49 4.94 7.66 3.46
C ALA A 49 5.58 6.91 2.26
N PRO A 50 5.10 5.72 1.86
CA PRO A 50 5.54 5.06 0.63
C PRO A 50 5.33 5.90 -0.63
N LEU A 51 4.18 6.59 -0.78
CA LEU A 51 3.97 7.46 -1.95
C LEU A 51 5.01 8.60 -2.00
N ALA A 52 5.39 9.17 -0.87
CA ALA A 52 6.46 10.17 -0.81
C ALA A 52 7.83 9.57 -1.16
N THR A 53 8.14 8.37 -0.66
CA THR A 53 9.36 7.62 -0.98
C THR A 53 9.45 7.33 -2.48
N PHE A 54 8.41 6.74 -3.08
CA PHE A 54 8.37 6.44 -4.51
C PHE A 54 8.33 7.70 -5.36
N GLY A 55 7.63 8.74 -4.92
CA GLY A 55 7.65 10.04 -5.57
C GLY A 55 9.06 10.63 -5.63
N ALA A 56 9.81 10.55 -4.53
CA ALA A 56 11.21 10.96 -4.50
C ALA A 56 12.11 10.09 -5.40
N LEU A 57 11.88 8.77 -5.45
CA LEU A 57 12.56 7.87 -6.39
C LEU A 57 12.36 8.33 -7.85
N HIS A 58 11.12 8.66 -8.23
CA HIS A 58 10.80 9.16 -9.58
C HIS A 58 11.56 10.44 -9.92
N LEU A 59 11.70 11.37 -8.96
CA LEU A 59 12.42 12.62 -9.19
C LEU A 59 13.95 12.44 -9.19
N ALA A 60 14.48 11.56 -8.34
CA ALA A 60 15.92 11.38 -8.18
C ALA A 60 16.53 10.39 -9.19
N SER A 61 15.74 9.42 -9.66
CA SER A 61 16.17 8.36 -10.59
C SER A 61 15.36 8.36 -11.89
N ALA A 62 14.90 9.54 -12.34
CA ALA A 62 13.99 9.65 -13.49
C ALA A 62 14.52 8.96 -14.76
N ARG A 63 15.83 9.04 -15.00
CA ARG A 63 16.49 8.41 -16.15
C ARG A 63 16.56 6.89 -16.05
N GLY A 64 16.60 6.31 -14.84
CA GLY A 64 16.53 4.86 -14.68
C GLY A 64 15.10 4.36 -14.89
N LEU A 65 14.11 5.10 -14.38
CA LEU A 65 12.70 4.68 -14.48
C LEU A 65 12.07 4.90 -15.85
N MET A 66 12.63 5.77 -16.71
CA MET A 66 12.05 6.02 -18.03
C MET A 66 12.05 4.79 -18.95
N GLU A 67 12.90 3.80 -18.66
CA GLU A 67 12.94 2.52 -19.37
C GLU A 67 11.74 1.63 -19.05
N MET A 68 11.07 1.87 -17.91
CA MET A 68 9.84 1.16 -17.54
C MET A 68 8.59 1.74 -18.20
N VAL A 69 8.66 2.95 -18.77
CA VAL A 69 7.52 3.56 -19.48
C VAL A 69 7.30 2.79 -20.80
N PRO A 70 6.06 2.35 -21.13
CA PRO A 70 5.80 1.61 -22.35
C PRO A 70 6.29 2.33 -23.61
N GLY A 71 7.00 1.61 -24.49
CA GLY A 71 7.66 2.19 -25.66
C GLY A 71 6.75 2.86 -26.69
N TYR A 72 5.43 2.62 -26.63
CA TYR A 72 4.46 3.31 -27.47
C TYR A 72 4.08 4.72 -26.95
N MET A 73 4.44 5.06 -25.71
CA MET A 73 4.14 6.36 -25.12
C MET A 73 5.24 7.36 -25.47
N PRO A 74 4.94 8.55 -26.02
CA PRO A 74 5.96 9.58 -26.20
C PRO A 74 6.36 10.22 -24.86
N TRP A 75 7.48 10.95 -24.85
CA TRP A 75 7.94 11.75 -23.71
C TRP A 75 8.11 10.99 -22.39
N HIS A 76 8.82 9.85 -22.38
CA HIS A 76 8.96 8.98 -21.19
C HIS A 76 9.38 9.75 -19.92
N LEU A 77 10.36 10.65 -20.02
CA LEU A 77 10.81 11.47 -18.87
C LEU A 77 9.71 12.36 -18.30
N PHE A 78 8.84 12.93 -19.16
CA PHE A 78 7.72 13.75 -18.70
C PHE A 78 6.79 12.93 -17.80
N TRP A 79 6.44 11.70 -18.20
CA TRP A 79 5.57 10.82 -17.41
C TRP A 79 6.21 10.43 -16.08
N VAL A 80 7.50 10.11 -16.06
CA VAL A 80 8.21 9.78 -14.82
C VAL A 80 8.17 10.96 -13.83
N TYR A 81 8.45 12.19 -14.29
CA TYR A 81 8.35 13.37 -13.43
C TYR A 81 6.91 13.66 -13.00
N LEU A 82 5.94 13.59 -13.91
CA LEU A 82 4.52 13.82 -13.61
C LEU A 82 4.04 12.87 -12.51
N VAL A 83 4.35 11.58 -12.62
CA VAL A 83 4.02 10.56 -11.61
C VAL A 83 4.72 10.89 -10.30
N GLY A 84 6.01 11.22 -10.33
CA GLY A 84 6.76 11.61 -9.12
C GLY A 84 6.11 12.78 -8.35
N PHE A 85 5.73 13.85 -9.06
CA PHE A 85 5.02 14.98 -8.45
C PHE A 85 3.62 14.61 -7.98
N ALA A 86 2.88 13.79 -8.73
CA ALA A 86 1.54 13.34 -8.36
C ALA A 86 1.55 12.49 -7.08
N LEU A 87 2.54 11.60 -6.93
CA LEU A 87 2.74 10.78 -5.73
C LEU A 87 3.02 11.65 -4.49
N ILE A 88 3.93 12.63 -4.60
CA ILE A 88 4.24 13.56 -3.51
C ILE A 88 3.02 14.42 -3.17
N ALA A 89 2.32 14.97 -4.16
CA ALA A 89 1.12 15.78 -3.96
C ALA A 89 0.02 14.97 -3.24
N THR A 90 -0.15 13.70 -3.62
CA THR A 90 -1.08 12.77 -2.97
C THR A 90 -0.66 12.51 -1.53
N ALA A 91 0.62 12.23 -1.27
CA ALA A 91 1.12 12.04 0.10
C ALA A 91 0.82 13.24 1.00
N LEU A 92 1.11 14.47 0.54
CA LEU A 92 0.84 15.69 1.29
C LEU A 92 -0.66 15.92 1.53
N SER A 93 -1.49 15.69 0.50
CA SER A 93 -2.96 15.74 0.60
C SER A 93 -3.49 14.82 1.71
N LEU A 94 -2.98 13.58 1.76
CA LEU A 94 -3.37 12.58 2.76
C LEU A 94 -2.90 12.89 4.18
N ILE A 95 -1.77 13.59 4.35
CA ILE A 95 -1.29 14.00 5.68
C ILE A 95 -2.05 15.22 6.20
N PHE A 96 -2.31 16.20 5.35
CA PHE A 96 -2.98 17.45 5.76
C PHE A 96 -4.51 17.41 5.63
N ASP A 97 -5.05 16.26 5.22
CA ASP A 97 -6.49 16.04 4.97
C ASP A 97 -7.08 17.12 4.03
N ARG A 98 -6.31 17.54 3.01
CA ARG A 98 -6.70 18.54 2.02
C ARG A 98 -6.99 17.88 0.69
N VAL A 99 -8.12 18.19 0.06
CA VAL A 99 -8.51 17.68 -1.28
C VAL A 99 -8.44 16.14 -1.43
N VAL A 100 -8.61 15.40 -0.33
CA VAL A 100 -8.50 13.93 -0.26
C VAL A 100 -9.39 13.21 -1.29
N LEU A 101 -10.59 13.75 -1.56
CA LEU A 101 -11.49 13.22 -2.59
C LEU A 101 -10.79 13.15 -3.96
N TRP A 102 -10.25 14.28 -4.41
CA TRP A 102 -9.61 14.38 -5.72
C TRP A 102 -8.28 13.65 -5.76
N SER A 103 -7.49 13.71 -4.69
CA SER A 103 -6.25 12.95 -4.61
C SER A 103 -6.50 11.45 -4.68
N GLY A 104 -7.52 10.94 -3.99
CA GLY A 104 -7.88 9.53 -4.05
C GLY A 104 -8.40 9.10 -5.43
N LEU A 105 -9.20 9.93 -6.10
CA LEU A 105 -9.66 9.67 -7.48
C LEU A 105 -8.52 9.65 -8.49
N LEU A 106 -7.64 10.66 -8.45
CA LEU A 106 -6.55 10.82 -9.40
C LEU A 106 -5.46 9.77 -9.17
N ALA A 107 -5.00 9.59 -7.94
CA ALA A 107 -3.97 8.60 -7.63
C ALA A 107 -4.53 7.18 -7.78
N GLY A 108 -5.77 6.93 -7.35
CA GLY A 108 -6.42 5.65 -7.56
C GLY A 108 -6.57 5.28 -9.04
N GLY A 109 -7.00 6.25 -9.86
CA GLY A 109 -7.07 6.09 -11.31
C GLY A 109 -5.70 5.91 -11.96
N MET A 110 -4.67 6.60 -11.48
CA MET A 110 -3.29 6.45 -11.96
C MET A 110 -2.76 5.04 -11.73
N PHE A 111 -2.95 4.45 -10.54
CA PHE A 111 -2.57 3.06 -10.26
C PHE A 111 -3.30 2.06 -11.17
N LEU A 112 -4.60 2.26 -11.40
CA LEU A 112 -5.34 1.40 -12.34
C LEU A 112 -4.91 1.60 -13.80
N ALA A 113 -4.41 2.79 -14.17
CA ALA A 113 -3.81 3.03 -15.47
C ALA A 113 -2.49 2.25 -15.62
N PHE A 114 -1.65 2.20 -14.58
CA PHE A 114 -0.45 1.35 -14.60
C PHE A 114 -0.80 -0.12 -14.78
N VAL A 115 -1.82 -0.62 -14.06
CA VAL A 115 -2.33 -1.97 -14.25
C VAL A 115 -2.74 -2.23 -15.70
N ALA A 116 -3.55 -1.34 -16.28
CA ALA A 116 -4.08 -1.53 -17.63
C ALA A 116 -3.01 -1.41 -18.73
N MET A 117 -2.02 -0.53 -18.52
CA MET A 117 -1.05 -0.14 -19.55
C MET A 117 0.30 -0.86 -19.45
N MET A 118 0.63 -1.38 -18.28
CA MET A 118 1.94 -1.98 -17.98
C MET A 118 1.79 -3.40 -17.44
N ASP A 119 1.12 -3.58 -16.30
CA ASP A 119 1.12 -4.89 -15.61
C ASP A 119 0.33 -5.94 -16.39
N LEU A 120 -0.87 -5.59 -16.86
CA LEU A 120 -1.74 -6.50 -17.60
C LEU A 120 -1.12 -6.91 -18.95
N PRO A 121 -0.59 -5.99 -19.79
CA PRO A 121 0.19 -6.38 -20.96
C PRO A 121 1.40 -7.25 -20.62
N GLY A 122 2.13 -6.98 -19.54
CA GLY A 122 3.27 -7.79 -19.10
C GLY A 122 2.87 -9.24 -18.79
N VAL A 123 1.79 -9.41 -18.02
CA VAL A 123 1.21 -10.73 -17.71
C VAL A 123 0.73 -11.47 -18.96
N ILE A 124 0.10 -10.77 -19.93
CA ILE A 124 -0.42 -11.38 -21.16
C ILE A 124 0.70 -11.81 -22.13
N THR A 125 1.78 -11.04 -22.23
CA THR A 125 2.76 -11.17 -23.32
C THR A 125 3.97 -12.03 -23.01
N GLY A 126 4.07 -12.61 -21.81
CA GLY A 126 5.09 -13.63 -21.56
C GLY A 126 5.60 -13.74 -20.12
N GLN A 127 5.21 -12.85 -19.22
CA GLN A 127 5.51 -12.98 -17.79
C GLN A 127 4.38 -13.75 -17.08
N HIS A 128 4.13 -14.99 -17.50
CA HIS A 128 3.17 -15.87 -16.79
C HIS A 128 3.77 -16.46 -15.50
N ASP A 129 4.65 -15.70 -14.84
CA ASP A 129 5.13 -16.05 -13.51
C ASP A 129 4.21 -15.43 -12.44
N ARG A 130 4.22 -16.04 -11.27
CA ARG A 130 3.40 -15.60 -10.13
C ARG A 130 3.75 -14.20 -9.64
N PHE A 131 4.95 -13.69 -9.92
CA PHE A 131 5.39 -12.37 -9.47
C PHE A 131 4.75 -11.27 -10.30
N ALA A 132 4.61 -11.46 -11.61
CA ALA A 132 3.86 -10.54 -12.47
C ALA A 132 2.38 -10.46 -12.05
N PHE A 133 1.77 -11.60 -11.70
CA PHE A 133 0.42 -11.61 -11.11
C PHE A 133 0.37 -10.92 -9.74
N ALA A 134 1.39 -11.09 -8.90
CA ALA A 134 1.50 -10.40 -7.62
C ALA A 134 1.64 -8.88 -7.80
N LEU A 135 2.45 -8.41 -8.75
CA LEU A 135 2.59 -6.98 -9.07
C LEU A 135 1.28 -6.39 -9.57
N LEU A 136 0.61 -7.05 -10.53
CA LEU A 136 -0.69 -6.64 -11.03
C LEU A 136 -1.73 -6.54 -9.91
N ALA A 137 -1.79 -7.55 -9.04
CA ALA A 137 -2.70 -7.59 -7.91
C ALA A 137 -2.39 -6.47 -6.90
N ARG A 138 -1.11 -6.22 -6.61
CA ARG A 138 -0.62 -5.15 -5.72
C ARG A 138 -1.12 -3.79 -6.19
N GLU A 139 -0.79 -3.41 -7.41
CA GLU A 139 -1.15 -2.10 -7.99
C GLU A 139 -2.66 -1.91 -8.04
N THR A 140 -3.41 -2.97 -8.38
CA THR A 140 -4.87 -2.95 -8.36
C THR A 140 -5.39 -2.63 -6.95
N THR A 141 -4.84 -3.24 -5.90
CA THR A 141 -5.27 -2.94 -4.53
C THR A 141 -4.94 -1.52 -4.08
N PHE A 142 -3.78 -0.98 -4.45
CA PHE A 142 -3.40 0.40 -4.15
C PHE A 142 -4.38 1.38 -4.79
N GLY A 143 -4.69 1.17 -6.07
CA GLY A 143 -5.71 1.94 -6.78
C GLY A 143 -7.08 1.86 -6.10
N CYS A 144 -7.54 0.65 -5.80
CA CYS A 144 -8.82 0.40 -5.14
C CYS A 144 -8.92 1.06 -3.75
N ALA A 145 -7.89 1.02 -2.91
CA ALA A 145 -7.97 1.67 -1.60
C ALA A 145 -8.07 3.19 -1.72
N LEU A 146 -7.34 3.81 -2.64
CA LEU A 146 -7.41 5.26 -2.85
C LEU A 146 -8.77 5.69 -3.43
N LEU A 147 -9.36 4.89 -4.32
CA LEU A 147 -10.74 5.10 -4.79
C LEU A 147 -11.76 4.90 -3.66
N ALA A 148 -11.57 3.88 -2.81
CA ALA A 148 -12.43 3.66 -1.66
C ALA A 148 -12.35 4.81 -0.64
N LEU A 149 -11.15 5.34 -0.41
CA LEU A 149 -10.92 6.52 0.41
C LEU A 149 -11.65 7.73 -0.17
N ALA A 150 -11.51 7.98 -1.47
CA ALA A 150 -12.22 9.06 -2.17
C ALA A 150 -13.74 8.92 -1.99
N GLY A 151 -14.28 7.71 -2.20
CA GLY A 151 -15.68 7.41 -1.92
C GLY A 151 -16.07 7.78 -0.48
N SER A 152 -15.20 7.50 0.51
CA SER A 152 -15.48 7.69 1.95
C SER A 152 -15.56 9.13 2.42
N VAL A 153 -14.99 10.05 1.65
CA VAL A 153 -14.99 11.48 1.94
C VAL A 153 -15.93 12.26 1.02
N ALA A 154 -16.46 11.64 -0.04
CA ALA A 154 -17.42 12.27 -0.95
C ALA A 154 -18.76 12.56 -0.26
N PRO A 155 -19.44 13.67 -0.58
CA PRO A 155 -20.83 13.89 -0.20
C PRO A 155 -21.71 12.70 -0.65
N ARG A 156 -22.62 12.24 0.21
CA ARG A 156 -23.37 10.98 0.02
C ARG A 156 -24.04 10.89 -1.36
N GLY A 157 -23.95 9.72 -1.97
CA GLY A 157 -24.62 9.38 -3.23
C GLY A 157 -24.17 8.02 -3.77
N ALA A 158 -24.56 7.71 -5.01
CA ALA A 158 -24.20 6.46 -5.69
C ALA A 158 -22.68 6.19 -5.72
N LEU A 159 -21.84 7.22 -5.61
CA LEU A 159 -20.39 7.12 -5.68
C LEU A 159 -19.80 6.27 -4.54
N TRP A 160 -20.31 6.38 -3.31
CA TRP A 160 -19.84 5.55 -2.18
C TRP A 160 -19.99 4.06 -2.47
N THR A 161 -21.23 3.64 -2.76
CA THR A 161 -21.57 2.23 -3.02
C THR A 161 -20.84 1.70 -4.25
N ARG A 162 -20.67 2.55 -5.27
CA ARG A 162 -19.97 2.21 -6.53
C ARG A 162 -18.46 2.04 -6.36
N LEU A 163 -17.83 2.63 -5.34
CA LEU A 163 -16.38 2.54 -5.14
C LEU A 163 -16.01 1.57 -4.01
N VAL A 164 -16.60 1.70 -2.82
CA VAL A 164 -16.08 0.97 -1.64
C VAL A 164 -16.39 -0.52 -1.67
N THR A 165 -17.60 -0.89 -2.11
CA THR A 165 -17.99 -2.30 -2.20
C THR A 165 -17.10 -3.09 -3.15
N PRO A 166 -16.90 -2.69 -4.43
CA PRO A 166 -16.01 -3.42 -5.32
C PRO A 166 -14.56 -3.39 -4.85
N CYS A 167 -14.06 -2.25 -4.36
CA CYS A 167 -12.68 -2.15 -3.86
C CYS A 167 -12.41 -3.10 -2.68
N ARG A 168 -13.37 -3.23 -1.76
CA ARG A 168 -13.31 -4.20 -0.65
C ARG A 168 -13.28 -5.64 -1.16
N ILE A 169 -14.10 -5.97 -2.17
CA ILE A 169 -14.15 -7.32 -2.75
C ILE A 169 -12.83 -7.64 -3.46
N ILE A 170 -12.31 -6.71 -4.28
CA ILE A 170 -11.03 -6.85 -4.96
C ILE A 170 -9.90 -7.06 -3.94
N PHE A 171 -9.83 -6.19 -2.92
CA PHE A 171 -8.85 -6.33 -1.85
C PHE A 171 -8.95 -7.68 -1.13
N ALA A 172 -10.17 -8.17 -0.87
CA ALA A 172 -10.40 -9.48 -0.26
C ALA A 172 -9.89 -10.65 -1.13
N ILE A 173 -10.15 -10.60 -2.44
CA ILE A 173 -9.68 -11.62 -3.40
C ILE A 173 -8.16 -11.62 -3.48
N VAL A 174 -7.53 -10.44 -3.55
CA VAL A 174 -6.07 -10.32 -3.56
C VAL A 174 -5.46 -10.81 -2.25
N ALA A 175 -6.05 -10.50 -1.10
CA ALA A 175 -5.60 -11.03 0.19
C ALA A 175 -5.69 -12.57 0.23
N LEU A 176 -6.76 -13.17 -0.32
CA LEU A 176 -6.87 -14.63 -0.44
C LEU A 176 -5.77 -15.19 -1.35
N PHE A 177 -5.55 -14.57 -2.52
CA PHE A 177 -4.50 -14.96 -3.46
C PHE A 177 -3.11 -14.91 -2.80
N TYR A 178 -2.72 -13.80 -2.18
CA TYR A 178 -1.43 -13.70 -1.46
C TYR A 178 -1.34 -14.69 -0.31
N GLY A 179 -2.44 -14.93 0.38
CA GLY A 179 -2.53 -15.97 1.40
C GLY A 179 -2.14 -17.33 0.85
N VAL A 180 -2.69 -17.74 -0.30
CA VAL A 180 -2.34 -19.00 -0.97
C VAL A 180 -0.87 -19.01 -1.39
N GLU A 181 -0.38 -17.93 -2.00
CA GLU A 181 1.04 -17.81 -2.41
C GLU A 181 2.00 -18.05 -1.25
N HIS A 182 1.72 -17.51 -0.05
CA HIS A 182 2.56 -17.73 1.13
C HIS A 182 2.54 -19.17 1.66
N PHE A 183 1.48 -19.94 1.40
CA PHE A 183 1.46 -21.38 1.74
C PHE A 183 2.21 -22.23 0.71
N LEU A 184 2.17 -21.84 -0.56
CA LEU A 184 2.90 -22.51 -1.63
C LEU A 184 4.40 -22.19 -1.57
N HIS A 185 4.73 -20.96 -1.18
CA HIS A 185 6.08 -20.39 -1.24
C HIS A 185 6.43 -19.61 0.04
N PRO A 186 6.52 -20.28 1.21
CA PRO A 186 6.75 -19.64 2.51
C PRO A 186 8.16 -19.03 2.67
N GLU A 187 9.09 -19.30 1.76
CA GLU A 187 10.46 -18.78 1.78
C GLU A 187 10.59 -17.30 1.40
N PHE A 188 9.61 -16.74 0.69
CA PHE A 188 9.61 -15.33 0.29
C PHE A 188 9.25 -14.41 1.45
N LEU A 189 9.54 -13.12 1.31
CA LEU A 189 9.22 -12.13 2.33
C LEU A 189 7.71 -12.09 2.61
N PRO A 190 7.29 -12.16 3.89
CA PRO A 190 5.89 -12.20 4.26
C PRO A 190 5.20 -10.84 4.00
N GLY A 191 4.07 -10.86 3.30
CA GLY A 191 3.34 -9.64 2.90
C GLY A 191 2.93 -9.71 1.43
N VAL A 192 3.47 -8.81 0.61
CA VAL A 192 3.32 -8.88 -0.85
C VAL A 192 4.29 -9.96 -1.38
N PRO A 193 3.81 -11.03 -2.05
CA PRO A 193 4.62 -12.21 -2.37
C PRO A 193 5.51 -11.99 -3.62
N LEU A 194 6.53 -11.14 -3.47
CA LEU A 194 7.54 -10.85 -4.50
C LEU A 194 8.80 -11.74 -4.35
N GLU A 195 9.78 -11.54 -5.21
CA GLU A 195 10.97 -12.41 -5.38
C GLU A 195 11.95 -12.46 -4.19
N LYS A 196 11.95 -11.45 -3.32
CA LYS A 196 12.93 -11.37 -2.23
C LYS A 196 12.63 -12.44 -1.17
N LEU A 197 13.65 -13.23 -0.84
CA LEU A 197 13.59 -14.25 0.20
C LEU A 197 13.61 -13.63 1.60
N THR A 198 12.96 -14.31 2.55
CA THR A 198 13.09 -13.98 3.96
C THR A 198 14.55 -14.19 4.41
N PRO A 199 15.21 -13.17 5.00
CA PRO A 199 16.61 -13.26 5.34
C PRO A 199 16.94 -14.40 6.32
N PRO A 200 18.13 -15.04 6.22
CA PRO A 200 18.52 -16.16 7.09
C PRO A 200 18.63 -15.80 8.59
N TRP A 201 18.82 -14.52 8.92
CA TRP A 201 18.90 -14.05 10.30
C TRP A 201 17.52 -14.01 10.99
N VAL A 202 16.43 -14.04 10.22
CA VAL A 202 15.08 -14.12 10.78
C VAL A 202 14.89 -15.52 11.38
N PRO A 203 14.50 -15.65 12.67
CA PRO A 203 14.25 -16.95 13.26
C PRO A 203 13.14 -17.68 12.49
N VAL A 204 13.39 -18.96 12.18
CA VAL A 204 12.46 -19.85 11.44
C VAL A 204 11.78 -19.17 10.24
N PRO A 205 12.53 -18.76 9.19
CA PRO A 205 12.05 -17.88 8.12
C PRO A 205 10.70 -18.29 7.48
N ARG A 206 10.55 -19.59 7.19
CA ARG A 206 9.32 -20.13 6.56
C ARG A 206 8.07 -20.01 7.43
N VAL A 207 8.22 -19.99 8.76
CA VAL A 207 7.07 -19.86 9.68
C VAL A 207 6.42 -18.50 9.55
N TRP A 208 7.20 -17.45 9.25
CA TRP A 208 6.65 -16.11 9.02
C TRP A 208 5.79 -16.04 7.76
N GLY A 209 6.23 -16.69 6.67
CA GLY A 209 5.44 -16.85 5.45
C GLY A 209 4.08 -17.50 5.76
N TYR A 210 4.08 -18.67 6.39
CA TYR A 210 2.83 -19.34 6.78
C TYR A 210 1.95 -18.51 7.72
N ALA A 211 2.54 -17.84 8.72
CA ALA A 211 1.79 -17.04 9.68
C ALA A 211 1.09 -15.84 9.02
N VAL A 212 1.81 -15.09 8.19
CA VAL A 212 1.23 -13.95 7.45
C VAL A 212 0.26 -14.44 6.38
N GLY A 213 0.56 -15.56 5.71
CA GLY A 213 -0.36 -16.23 4.79
C GLY A 213 -1.69 -16.60 5.44
N ALA A 214 -1.67 -17.15 6.66
CA ALA A 214 -2.89 -17.48 7.40
C ALA A 214 -3.72 -16.24 7.76
N VAL A 215 -3.05 -15.16 8.20
CA VAL A 215 -3.72 -13.88 8.48
C VAL A 215 -4.37 -13.30 7.23
N LEU A 216 -3.67 -13.37 6.08
CA LEU A 216 -4.19 -12.95 4.77
C LEU A 216 -5.42 -13.76 4.35
N LEU A 217 -5.37 -15.09 4.45
CA LEU A 217 -6.50 -15.98 4.12
C LEU A 217 -7.73 -15.69 4.99
N VAL A 218 -7.54 -15.63 6.32
CA VAL A 218 -8.64 -15.40 7.26
C VAL A 218 -9.23 -14.00 7.06
N SER A 219 -8.39 -12.99 6.92
CA SER A 219 -8.84 -11.61 6.72
C SER A 219 -9.55 -11.43 5.37
N GLY A 220 -9.01 -12.03 4.31
CA GLY A 220 -9.61 -12.05 2.97
C GLY A 220 -10.99 -12.72 2.98
N ALA A 221 -11.13 -13.88 3.62
CA ALA A 221 -12.42 -14.57 3.75
C ALA A 221 -13.45 -13.73 4.51
N LEU A 222 -13.07 -13.13 5.64
CA LEU A 222 -13.94 -12.26 6.44
C LEU A 222 -14.37 -11.00 5.69
N LEU A 223 -13.44 -10.39 4.94
CA LEU A 223 -13.71 -9.26 4.08
C LEU A 223 -14.68 -9.64 2.95
N LEU A 224 -14.45 -10.77 2.27
CA LEU A 224 -15.30 -11.22 1.17
C LEU A 224 -16.74 -11.50 1.64
N LEU A 225 -16.88 -12.22 2.77
CA LEU A 225 -18.16 -12.55 3.39
C LEU A 225 -18.83 -11.37 4.12
N ASN A 226 -18.19 -10.20 4.16
CA ASN A 226 -18.63 -9.03 4.92
C ASN A 226 -18.86 -9.31 6.42
N ARG A 227 -18.12 -10.26 7.00
CA ARG A 227 -18.23 -10.63 8.41
C ARG A 227 -17.07 -10.03 9.17
N ARG A 228 -17.37 -9.12 10.12
CA ARG A 228 -16.33 -8.37 10.87
C ARG A 228 -15.29 -7.73 9.92
N ALA A 229 -15.72 -7.34 8.73
CA ALA A 229 -14.83 -6.91 7.63
C ALA A 229 -13.93 -5.73 8.02
N ARG A 230 -14.47 -4.77 8.78
CA ARG A 230 -13.70 -3.64 9.30
C ARG A 230 -12.55 -4.10 10.20
N ASP A 231 -12.82 -4.99 11.14
CA ASP A 231 -11.81 -5.46 12.10
C ASP A 231 -10.79 -6.38 11.42
N ALA A 232 -11.23 -7.21 10.48
CA ALA A 232 -10.34 -8.04 9.66
C ALA A 232 -9.33 -7.19 8.88
N ALA A 233 -9.81 -6.14 8.19
CA ALA A 233 -8.93 -5.20 7.49
C ALA A 233 -7.99 -4.45 8.45
N ALA A 234 -8.48 -4.04 9.63
CA ALA A 234 -7.66 -3.34 10.62
C ALA A 234 -6.52 -4.24 11.15
N TRP A 235 -6.84 -5.47 11.54
CA TRP A 235 -5.85 -6.43 12.03
C TRP A 235 -4.85 -6.85 10.95
N LEU A 236 -5.31 -7.05 9.71
CA LEU A 236 -4.41 -7.32 8.59
C LEU A 236 -3.40 -6.19 8.41
N GLY A 237 -3.86 -4.93 8.40
CA GLY A 237 -2.99 -3.77 8.32
C GLY A 237 -2.00 -3.68 9.48
N ILE A 238 -2.42 -3.99 10.70
CA ILE A 238 -1.54 -4.03 11.89
C ILE A 238 -0.45 -5.09 11.71
N VAL A 239 -0.81 -6.31 11.33
CA VAL A 239 0.14 -7.43 11.16
C VAL A 239 1.16 -7.10 10.06
N LEU A 240 0.72 -6.54 8.93
CA LEU A 240 1.61 -6.14 7.84
C LEU A 240 2.54 -5.00 8.27
N ALA A 241 2.03 -3.97 8.96
CA ALA A 241 2.88 -2.90 9.47
C ALA A 241 3.90 -3.39 10.52
N ALA A 242 3.50 -4.32 11.39
CA ALA A 242 4.41 -4.97 12.34
C ALA A 242 5.47 -5.80 11.61
N THR A 243 5.08 -6.52 10.55
CA THR A 243 6.01 -7.29 9.70
C THR A 243 7.05 -6.37 9.05
N VAL A 244 6.62 -5.21 8.54
CA VAL A 244 7.54 -4.18 8.03
C VAL A 244 8.53 -3.72 9.11
N ALA A 245 8.04 -3.40 10.30
CA ALA A 245 8.90 -2.91 11.39
C ALA A 245 9.89 -3.96 11.90
N ILE A 246 9.46 -5.24 11.99
CA ILE A 246 10.25 -6.33 12.60
C ILE A 246 11.20 -6.98 11.61
N ILE A 247 10.81 -7.12 10.34
CA ILE A 247 11.59 -7.84 9.32
C ILE A 247 12.21 -6.87 8.32
N TYR A 248 11.39 -6.05 7.67
CA TYR A 248 11.83 -5.27 6.52
C TYR A 248 12.75 -4.11 6.91
N VAL A 249 12.42 -3.34 7.96
CA VAL A 249 13.26 -2.20 8.39
C VAL A 249 14.66 -2.67 8.82
N PRO A 250 14.83 -3.76 9.61
CA PRO A 250 16.16 -4.28 9.93
C PRO A 250 16.98 -4.76 8.72
N MET A 251 16.36 -5.07 7.58
CA MET A 251 17.10 -5.43 6.35
C MET A 251 17.97 -4.29 5.81
N LEU A 252 17.73 -3.04 6.21
CA LEU A 252 18.59 -1.92 5.85
C LEU A 252 20.00 -2.01 6.48
N GLY A 253 20.14 -2.72 7.60
CA GLY A 253 21.43 -2.87 8.29
C GLY A 253 22.50 -3.58 7.46
N PRO A 254 22.23 -4.80 6.94
CA PRO A 254 23.18 -5.53 6.10
C PRO A 254 23.22 -5.08 4.63
N ALA A 255 22.30 -4.21 4.18
CA ALA A 255 22.24 -3.78 2.78
C ALA A 255 23.42 -2.88 2.41
N HIS A 256 24.05 -3.14 1.26
CA HIS A 256 25.23 -2.43 0.81
C HIS A 256 25.14 -1.99 -0.65
N GLY A 257 25.59 -0.76 -0.92
CA GLY A 257 25.52 -0.16 -2.25
C GLY A 257 24.12 0.36 -2.61
N THR A 258 24.06 1.20 -3.63
CA THR A 258 22.84 1.94 -3.98
C THR A 258 21.68 1.03 -4.38
N ALA A 259 21.93 0.05 -5.25
CA ALA A 259 20.87 -0.78 -5.82
C ALA A 259 20.19 -1.64 -4.75
N GLU A 260 20.95 -2.32 -3.91
CA GLU A 260 20.41 -3.17 -2.83
C GLU A 260 19.65 -2.33 -1.79
N VAL A 261 20.17 -1.17 -1.41
CA VAL A 261 19.47 -0.29 -0.46
C VAL A 261 18.18 0.25 -1.05
N VAL A 262 18.15 0.63 -2.33
CA VAL A 262 16.92 1.05 -3.03
C VAL A 262 15.91 -0.10 -3.05
N GLU A 263 16.34 -1.32 -3.41
CA GLU A 263 15.48 -2.50 -3.41
C GLU A 263 14.87 -2.75 -2.03
N VAL A 264 15.66 -2.72 -0.95
CA VAL A 264 15.12 -2.89 0.41
C VAL A 264 14.11 -1.80 0.77
N ILE A 265 14.36 -0.55 0.39
CA ILE A 265 13.42 0.56 0.60
C ILE A 265 12.12 0.33 -0.20
N ASP A 266 12.21 -0.19 -1.43
CA ASP A 266 11.04 -0.50 -2.24
C ASP A 266 10.17 -1.59 -1.59
N TYR A 267 10.79 -2.66 -1.07
CA TYR A 267 10.08 -3.71 -0.33
C TYR A 267 9.43 -3.21 0.96
N ILE A 268 10.10 -2.30 1.70
CA ILE A 268 9.51 -1.60 2.86
C ILE A 268 8.30 -0.79 2.39
N GLY A 269 8.46 -0.01 1.33
CA GLY A 269 7.43 0.88 0.78
C GLY A 269 6.20 0.11 0.33
N ASP A 270 6.37 -0.93 -0.48
CA ASP A 270 5.31 -1.77 -1.02
C ASP A 270 4.47 -2.41 0.09
N THR A 271 5.16 -3.01 1.06
CA THR A 271 4.48 -3.76 2.12
C THR A 271 3.80 -2.80 3.11
N LEU A 272 4.41 -1.64 3.38
CA LEU A 272 3.79 -0.60 4.20
C LEU A 272 2.59 0.05 3.49
N LEU A 273 2.67 0.25 2.18
CA LEU A 273 1.58 0.75 1.35
C LEU A 273 0.41 -0.24 1.31
N TYR A 274 0.71 -1.55 1.26
CA TYR A 274 -0.30 -2.60 1.36
C TYR A 274 -0.95 -2.65 2.76
N ALA A 275 -0.16 -2.45 3.83
CA ALA A 275 -0.68 -2.28 5.18
C ALA A 275 -1.62 -1.05 5.27
N GLY A 276 -1.21 0.09 4.71
CA GLY A 276 -2.01 1.31 4.65
C GLY A 276 -3.30 1.14 3.86
N THR A 277 -3.24 0.43 2.72
CA THR A 277 -4.40 0.02 1.90
C THR A 277 -5.43 -0.74 2.74
N ALA A 278 -5.00 -1.74 3.52
CA ALA A 278 -5.88 -2.48 4.43
C ALA A 278 -6.55 -1.56 5.47
N LEU A 279 -5.78 -0.66 6.08
CA LEU A 279 -6.27 0.28 7.09
C LEU A 279 -7.23 1.33 6.51
N ILE A 280 -7.03 1.77 5.26
CA ILE A 280 -7.95 2.64 4.53
C ILE A 280 -9.28 1.92 4.25
N ILE A 281 -9.24 0.65 3.85
CA ILE A 281 -10.47 -0.15 3.69
C ILE A 281 -11.21 -0.25 5.03
N ALA A 282 -10.50 -0.45 6.14
CA ALA A 282 -11.10 -0.42 7.47
C ALA A 282 -11.67 0.97 7.84
N GLU A 283 -11.00 2.08 7.48
CA GLU A 283 -11.51 3.45 7.66
C GLU A 283 -12.84 3.63 6.92
N ALA A 284 -12.87 3.26 5.64
CA ALA A 284 -14.05 3.33 4.81
C ALA A 284 -15.21 2.52 5.43
N LEU A 285 -14.96 1.30 5.89
CA LEU A 285 -15.99 0.47 6.53
C LEU A 285 -16.46 1.01 7.88
N SER A 286 -15.62 1.71 8.64
CA SER A 286 -15.97 2.29 9.94
C SER A 286 -17.02 3.39 9.81
N ARG A 287 -16.90 4.25 8.80
CA ARG A 287 -17.85 5.36 8.56
C ARG A 287 -19.27 4.86 8.28
N ARG A 288 -19.42 3.73 7.58
CA ARG A 288 -20.72 3.08 7.35
C ARG A 288 -21.38 2.65 8.68
N GLN A 289 -20.62 1.99 9.56
CA GLN A 289 -21.16 1.46 10.81
C GLN A 289 -21.60 2.55 11.80
N SER A 290 -20.87 3.67 11.88
CA SER A 290 -21.25 4.78 12.75
C SER A 290 -22.54 5.47 12.28
N GLU A 291 -22.73 5.58 10.97
CA GLU A 291 -23.85 6.30 10.38
C GLU A 291 -25.13 5.45 10.31
N ASP A 292 -25.03 4.14 10.09
CA ASP A 292 -26.14 3.18 10.22
C ASP A 292 -26.72 3.16 11.65
N ARG A 293 -25.88 3.32 12.69
CA ARG A 293 -26.36 3.42 14.08
C ARG A 293 -27.13 4.72 14.34
N VAL A 294 -26.71 5.82 13.73
CA VAL A 294 -27.39 7.13 13.90
C VAL A 294 -28.75 7.13 13.20
N SER A 295 -28.89 6.54 12.01
CA SER A 295 -30.16 6.46 11.29
C SER A 295 -31.20 5.61 12.03
N VAL A 296 -30.79 4.46 12.57
CA VAL A 296 -31.67 3.59 13.38
C VAL A 296 -32.10 4.26 14.68
N SER A 297 -31.28 5.14 15.28
CA SER A 297 -31.69 5.88 16.48
C SER A 297 -32.71 7.00 16.24
N LYS A 298 -32.89 7.41 14.97
CA LYS A 298 -33.80 8.50 14.58
C LYS A 298 -35.14 8.01 14.01
N SER A 299 -35.31 6.70 13.83
CA SER A 299 -36.54 6.03 13.37
C SER A 299 -37.28 5.39 14.53
#